data_AF-A0A2A4G7A9-F1
#
_entry.id   AF-A0A2A4G7A9-F1
#
_cell.length_a   1.000
_cell.length_b   1.000
_cell.length_c   1.000
_cell.angle_alpha   90.00
_cell.angle_beta   90.00
_cell.angle_gamma   90.00
#
_symmetry.space_group_name_H-M   'P 1'
#
loop_
_entity.id
_entity.type
_entity.pdbx_description
1 polymer ?
#
loop_
_entity_poly.entity_id
_entity_poly.type
_entity_poly.pdbx_seq_one_letter_code
_entity_poly.pdbx_strand_id
1 'polypeptide(L)'
;MLLRDTIKKYLTLNIIMDMDSRNSKVDKIRQIISNFEDGKITVDVAVSQINIIGYHQISEDYLQSYWESENIDDFIGKIITEPIQDWQKIDDNQALLLLKELIENIVDDAIFERNSEALEKRYAKSSGSINNWLFHDNIMEPKEILKMLTHEDRIIL
;
A
#
# COMPACT_ATOMS: atom_id res chain seq x y z
N MET A 1 -1.97 18.35 -33.75
CA MET A 1 -2.68 17.07 -33.61
C MET A 1 -1.71 15.93 -33.28
N LEU A 2 -0.65 15.73 -34.08
CA LEU A 2 0.35 14.66 -33.89
C LEU A 2 0.98 14.54 -32.49
N LEU A 3 1.29 15.65 -31.80
CA LEU A 3 1.95 15.61 -30.48
C LEU A 3 1.06 14.98 -29.38
N ARG A 4 -0.25 15.19 -29.44
CA ARG A 4 -1.21 14.66 -28.44
C ARG A 4 -1.35 13.14 -28.57
N ASP A 5 -1.35 12.63 -29.80
CA ASP A 5 -1.49 11.20 -30.08
C ASP A 5 -0.21 10.43 -29.69
N THR A 6 0.97 11.02 -29.88
CA THR A 6 2.25 10.44 -29.45
C THR A 6 2.34 10.34 -27.92
N ILE A 7 1.95 11.39 -27.18
CA ILE A 7 1.96 11.38 -25.70
C ILE A 7 0.99 10.32 -25.16
N LYS A 8 -0.23 10.24 -25.72
CA LYS A 8 -1.22 9.25 -25.30
C LYS A 8 -0.72 7.82 -25.53
N LYS A 9 -0.12 7.54 -26.69
CA LYS A 9 0.46 6.22 -26.99
C LYS A 9 1.60 5.83 -26.05
N TYR A 10 2.47 6.77 -25.70
CA TYR A 10 3.58 6.53 -24.77
C TYR A 10 3.09 6.24 -23.35
N LEU A 11 2.11 7.00 -22.84
CA LEU A 11 1.49 6.76 -21.54
C LEU A 11 0.81 5.38 -21.49
N THR A 12 0.07 5.01 -22.54
CA THR A 12 -0.56 3.69 -22.62
C THR A 12 0.46 2.55 -22.62
N LEU A 13 1.57 2.69 -23.35
CA LEU A 13 2.64 1.68 -23.37
C LEU A 13 3.31 1.51 -21.99
N ASN A 14 3.58 2.60 -21.29
CA ASN A 14 4.16 2.54 -19.95
C ASN A 14 3.20 1.87 -18.94
N ILE A 15 1.90 2.19 -19.01
CA ILE A 15 0.87 1.54 -18.17
C ILE A 15 0.81 0.04 -18.44
N ILE A 16 0.84 -0.37 -19.71
CA ILE A 16 0.81 -1.80 -20.09
C ILE A 16 2.05 -2.53 -19.59
N MET A 17 3.25 -1.95 -19.76
CA MET A 17 4.50 -2.53 -19.30
C MET A 17 4.56 -2.66 -17.77
N ASP A 18 4.03 -1.68 -17.04
CA ASP A 18 3.98 -1.69 -15.58
C ASP A 18 2.98 -2.74 -15.07
N MET A 19 1.82 -2.86 -15.74
CA MET A 19 0.84 -3.91 -15.47
C MET A 19 1.41 -5.32 -15.73
N ASP A 20 2.13 -5.54 -16.84
CA ASP A 20 2.75 -6.83 -17.16
C ASP A 20 3.84 -7.21 -16.14
N SER A 21 4.63 -6.23 -15.69
CA SER A 21 5.64 -6.42 -14.64
C SER A 21 4.98 -6.79 -13.30
N ARG A 22 3.93 -6.08 -12.90
CA ARG A 22 3.18 -6.34 -11.66
C ARG A 22 2.51 -7.71 -11.68
N ASN A 23 1.83 -8.06 -12.77
CA ASN A 23 1.20 -9.38 -12.94
C ASN A 23 2.25 -10.49 -12.84
N SER A 24 3.44 -10.29 -13.44
CA SER A 24 4.55 -11.24 -13.30
C SER A 24 5.04 -11.40 -11.86
N LYS A 25 5.05 -10.33 -11.04
CA LYS A 25 5.40 -10.43 -9.61
C LYS A 25 4.33 -11.17 -8.80
N VAL A 26 3.05 -10.85 -9.03
CA VAL A 26 1.91 -11.54 -8.38
C VAL A 26 2.01 -13.04 -8.59
N ASP A 27 2.14 -13.48 -9.84
CA ASP A 27 2.15 -14.90 -10.17
C ASP A 27 3.36 -15.63 -9.57
N LYS A 28 4.53 -14.96 -9.54
CA LYS A 28 5.73 -15.52 -8.89
C LYS A 28 5.54 -15.70 -7.40
N ILE A 29 5.06 -14.69 -6.69
CA ILE A 29 4.84 -14.77 -5.23
C ILE A 29 3.77 -15.82 -4.93
N ARG A 30 2.67 -15.85 -5.68
CA ARG A 30 1.63 -16.88 -5.55
C ARG A 30 2.20 -18.29 -5.70
N GLN A 31 3.07 -18.50 -6.69
CA GLN A 31 3.73 -19.78 -6.89
C GLN A 31 4.69 -20.15 -5.74
N ILE A 32 5.39 -19.18 -5.16
CA ILE A 32 6.26 -19.40 -3.99
C ILE A 32 5.42 -19.81 -2.79
N ILE A 33 4.33 -19.10 -2.49
CA ILE A 33 3.41 -19.42 -1.39
C ILE A 33 2.82 -20.81 -1.58
N SER A 34 2.32 -21.14 -2.78
CA SER A 34 1.80 -22.48 -3.07
C SER A 34 2.86 -23.57 -2.89
N ASN A 35 4.11 -23.34 -3.28
CA ASN A 35 5.18 -24.31 -3.05
C ASN A 35 5.51 -24.49 -1.55
N PHE A 36 5.39 -23.43 -0.77
CA PHE A 36 5.55 -23.48 0.68
C PHE A 36 4.40 -24.26 1.34
N GLU A 37 3.15 -23.95 0.99
CA GLU A 37 1.96 -24.63 1.50
C GLU A 37 1.93 -26.13 1.15
N ASP A 38 2.42 -26.48 -0.04
CA ASP A 38 2.59 -27.87 -0.47
C ASP A 38 3.79 -28.59 0.21
N GLY A 39 4.57 -27.88 1.04
CA GLY A 39 5.76 -28.40 1.70
C GLY A 39 6.95 -28.67 0.75
N LYS A 40 6.93 -28.12 -0.47
CA LYS A 40 8.01 -28.29 -1.47
C LYS A 40 9.24 -27.44 -1.15
N ILE A 41 9.06 -26.33 -0.42
CA ILE A 41 10.14 -25.46 0.08
C ILE A 41 9.91 -25.14 1.56
N THR A 42 10.97 -24.80 2.29
CA THR A 42 10.87 -24.39 3.70
C THR A 42 10.39 -22.94 3.82
N VAL A 43 9.93 -22.55 5.02
CA VAL A 43 9.49 -21.17 5.30
C VAL A 43 10.63 -20.16 5.05
N ASP A 44 11.86 -20.44 5.49
CA ASP A 44 13.02 -19.56 5.29
C ASP A 44 13.29 -19.30 3.80
N VAL A 45 13.17 -20.34 2.98
CA VAL A 45 13.37 -20.25 1.52
C VAL A 45 12.25 -19.41 0.90
N ALA A 46 11.01 -19.64 1.30
CA ALA A 46 9.87 -18.89 0.80
C ALA A 46 9.95 -17.39 1.16
N VAL A 47 10.19 -17.07 2.44
CA VAL A 47 10.36 -15.69 2.93
C VAL A 47 11.48 -14.98 2.19
N SER A 48 12.65 -15.63 2.05
CA SER A 48 13.79 -15.07 1.33
C SER A 48 13.45 -14.73 -0.13
N GLN A 49 12.77 -15.65 -0.84
CA GLN A 49 12.37 -15.42 -2.23
C GLN A 49 11.32 -14.32 -2.36
N ILE A 50 10.34 -14.27 -1.46
CA ILE A 50 9.31 -13.23 -1.45
C ILE A 50 9.94 -11.86 -1.21
N ASN A 51 10.84 -11.74 -0.23
CA ASN A 51 11.52 -10.51 0.15
C ASN A 51 12.47 -9.96 -0.94
N ILE A 52 12.90 -10.79 -1.89
CA ILE A 52 13.65 -10.35 -3.08
C ILE A 52 12.73 -9.69 -4.12
N ILE A 53 11.47 -10.13 -4.22
CA ILE A 53 10.53 -9.73 -5.27
C ILE A 53 9.64 -8.56 -4.81
N GLY A 54 9.20 -8.62 -3.55
CA GLY A 54 8.29 -7.67 -2.91
C GLY A 54 8.96 -6.34 -2.60
N TYR A 55 8.13 -5.33 -2.33
CA TYR A 55 8.57 -4.05 -1.79
C TYR A 55 8.56 -4.04 -0.26
N HIS A 56 7.66 -4.82 0.35
CA HIS A 56 7.58 -4.98 1.79
C HIS A 56 8.25 -6.29 2.23
N GLN A 57 9.05 -6.20 3.28
CA GLN A 57 9.67 -7.35 3.90
C GLN A 57 8.66 -8.07 4.79
N ILE A 58 8.57 -9.39 4.67
CA ILE A 58 7.75 -10.24 5.53
C ILE A 58 8.63 -11.09 6.45
N SER A 59 8.09 -11.45 7.60
CA SER A 59 8.67 -12.40 8.53
C SER A 59 8.14 -13.82 8.29
N GLU A 60 8.79 -14.81 8.90
CA GLU A 60 8.31 -16.19 8.94
C GLU A 60 6.93 -16.28 9.61
N ASP A 61 6.77 -15.63 10.77
CA ASP A 61 5.49 -15.59 11.49
C ASP A 61 4.37 -15.07 10.59
N TYR A 62 4.62 -13.98 9.85
CA TYR A 62 3.61 -13.39 8.98
C TYR A 62 3.22 -14.33 7.83
N LEU A 63 4.20 -14.99 7.19
CA LEU A 63 3.93 -16.00 6.17
C LEU A 63 3.20 -17.23 6.73
N GLN A 64 3.43 -17.60 7.98
CA GLN A 64 2.80 -18.77 8.59
C GLN A 64 1.37 -18.49 9.06
N SER A 65 1.04 -17.24 9.39
CA SER A 65 -0.26 -16.86 9.94
C SER A 65 -1.16 -16.09 8.98
N TYR A 66 -0.73 -15.76 7.75
CA TYR A 66 -1.49 -14.87 6.86
C TYR A 66 -2.94 -15.35 6.62
N TRP A 67 -3.12 -16.66 6.44
CA TRP A 67 -4.42 -17.29 6.15
C TRP A 67 -5.44 -17.19 7.31
N GLU A 68 -4.98 -16.83 8.52
CA GLU A 68 -5.85 -16.60 9.68
C GLU A 68 -6.57 -15.25 9.61
N SER A 69 -5.96 -14.27 8.93
CA SER A 69 -6.39 -12.87 8.94
C SER A 69 -6.79 -12.32 7.58
N GLU A 70 -6.30 -12.89 6.49
CA GLU A 70 -6.50 -12.35 5.14
C GLU A 70 -6.46 -13.46 4.08
N ASN A 71 -7.00 -13.17 2.89
CA ASN A 71 -6.86 -14.07 1.75
C ASN A 71 -5.50 -13.88 1.06
N ILE A 72 -5.12 -14.84 0.21
CA ILE A 72 -3.83 -14.83 -0.47
C ILE A 72 -3.64 -13.62 -1.39
N ASP A 73 -4.71 -13.13 -2.02
CA ASP A 73 -4.59 -12.01 -2.96
C ASP A 73 -4.32 -10.69 -2.23
N ASP A 74 -4.97 -10.47 -1.08
CA ASP A 74 -4.73 -9.31 -0.21
C ASP A 74 -3.31 -9.35 0.37
N PHE A 75 -2.88 -10.52 0.86
CA PHE A 75 -1.54 -10.74 1.38
C PHE A 75 -0.47 -10.42 0.32
N ILE A 76 -0.63 -10.96 -0.89
CA ILE A 76 0.27 -10.66 -2.01
C ILE A 76 0.19 -9.16 -2.36
N GLY A 77 -1.01 -8.59 -2.35
CA GLY A 77 -1.26 -7.18 -2.58
C GLY A 77 -0.40 -6.27 -1.71
N LYS A 78 -0.36 -6.52 -0.39
CA LYS A 78 0.49 -5.79 0.56
C LYS A 78 1.96 -5.89 0.21
N ILE A 79 2.44 -7.10 -0.12
CA ILE A 79 3.86 -7.34 -0.43
C ILE A 79 4.32 -6.57 -1.67
N ILE A 80 3.50 -6.53 -2.73
CA ILE A 80 3.90 -5.97 -4.03
C ILE A 80 3.46 -4.53 -4.26
N THR A 81 2.66 -3.94 -3.37
CA THR A 81 2.23 -2.57 -3.52
C THR A 81 3.41 -1.65 -3.23
N GLU A 82 3.78 -0.83 -4.20
CA GLU A 82 4.94 0.04 -4.08
C GLU A 82 4.66 1.18 -3.08
N PRO A 83 5.53 1.39 -2.08
CA PRO A 83 5.37 2.48 -1.13
C PRO A 83 5.64 3.83 -1.79
N ILE A 84 4.91 4.87 -1.38
CA ILE A 84 5.08 6.24 -1.87
C ILE A 84 6.42 6.79 -1.36
N GLN A 85 7.45 6.77 -2.23
CA GLN A 85 8.82 7.15 -1.86
C GLN A 85 8.96 8.64 -1.51
N ASP A 86 8.33 9.51 -2.30
CA ASP A 86 8.41 10.95 -2.18
C ASP A 86 7.38 11.52 -1.18
N TRP A 87 7.09 10.79 -0.09
CA TRP A 87 6.03 11.16 0.85
C TRP A 87 6.23 12.55 1.47
N GLN A 88 7.47 13.02 1.61
CA GLN A 88 7.78 14.37 2.13
C GLN A 88 7.25 15.50 1.22
N LYS A 89 7.04 15.22 -0.07
CA LYS A 89 6.58 16.19 -1.07
C LYS A 89 5.06 16.27 -1.14
N ILE A 90 4.33 15.43 -0.40
CA ILE A 90 2.86 15.45 -0.37
C ILE A 90 2.40 16.81 0.15
N ASP A 91 1.72 17.58 -0.71
CA ASP A 91 0.99 18.79 -0.35
C ASP A 91 -0.46 18.49 0.04
N ASP A 92 -1.21 19.51 0.46
CA ASP A 92 -2.59 19.34 0.91
C ASP A 92 -3.53 18.81 -0.19
N ASN A 93 -3.28 19.16 -1.46
CA ASN A 93 -4.11 18.65 -2.57
C ASN A 93 -3.83 17.17 -2.81
N GLN A 94 -2.55 16.77 -2.80
CA GLN A 94 -2.14 15.38 -2.90
C GLN A 94 -2.65 14.57 -1.70
N ALA A 95 -2.61 15.13 -0.50
CA ALA A 95 -3.13 14.48 0.70
C ALA A 95 -4.64 14.23 0.60
N LEU A 96 -5.42 15.19 0.11
CA LEU A 96 -6.85 15.00 -0.14
C LEU A 96 -7.14 13.91 -1.17
N LEU A 97 -6.32 13.80 -2.22
CA LEU A 97 -6.46 12.74 -3.21
C LEU A 97 -6.18 11.36 -2.62
N LEU A 98 -5.11 11.22 -1.82
CA LEU A 98 -4.76 9.97 -1.15
C LEU A 98 -5.81 9.55 -0.12
N LEU A 99 -6.32 10.51 0.67
CA LEU A 99 -7.40 10.26 1.63
C LEU A 99 -8.68 9.82 0.93
N LYS A 100 -9.02 10.45 -0.19
CA LYS A 100 -10.17 10.05 -1.00
C LYS A 100 -10.00 8.64 -1.55
N GLU A 101 -8.85 8.33 -2.14
CA GLU A 101 -8.54 6.99 -2.64
C GLU A 101 -8.62 5.94 -1.53
N LEU A 102 -8.09 6.25 -0.34
CA LEU A 102 -8.13 5.37 0.83
C LEU A 102 -9.57 5.07 1.26
N ILE A 103 -10.46 6.07 1.31
CA ILE A 103 -11.86 5.89 1.70
C ILE A 103 -12.66 5.14 0.62
N GLU A 104 -12.42 5.44 -0.65
CA GLU A 104 -13.07 4.74 -1.77
C GLU A 104 -12.65 3.27 -1.88
N ASN A 105 -11.46 2.93 -1.36
CA ASN A 105 -10.90 1.58 -1.34
C ASN A 105 -10.62 1.08 0.08
N ILE A 106 -11.50 1.42 1.05
CA ILE A 106 -11.28 1.13 2.48
C ILE A 106 -11.17 -0.37 2.81
N VAL A 107 -11.60 -1.25 1.90
CA VAL A 107 -11.50 -2.71 2.01
C VAL A 107 -10.27 -3.31 1.31
N ASP A 108 -9.54 -2.50 0.54
CA ASP A 108 -8.27 -2.90 -0.07
C ASP A 108 -7.14 -2.50 0.89
N ASP A 109 -6.75 -3.45 1.73
CA ASP A 109 -5.74 -3.23 2.77
C ASP A 109 -4.42 -2.70 2.19
N ALA A 110 -4.04 -3.11 0.97
CA ALA A 110 -2.78 -2.69 0.38
C ALA A 110 -2.81 -1.20 -0.01
N ILE A 111 -3.93 -0.72 -0.57
CA ILE A 111 -4.12 0.71 -0.84
C ILE A 111 -4.25 1.48 0.47
N PHE A 112 -4.99 0.92 1.44
CA PHE A 112 -5.19 1.53 2.74
C PHE A 112 -3.86 1.76 3.47
N GLU A 113 -3.05 0.72 3.64
CA GLU A 113 -1.73 0.78 4.28
C GLU A 113 -0.78 1.72 3.54
N ARG A 114 -0.65 1.59 2.22
CA ARG A 114 0.24 2.45 1.41
C ARG A 114 -0.08 3.94 1.61
N ASN A 115 -1.36 4.30 1.52
CA ASN A 115 -1.77 5.70 1.59
C ASN A 115 -1.73 6.22 3.03
N SER A 116 -2.19 5.44 4.01
CA SER A 116 -2.17 5.83 5.42
C SER A 116 -0.75 6.02 5.92
N GLU A 117 0.16 5.07 5.65
CA GLU A 117 1.56 5.16 6.07
C GLU A 117 2.25 6.40 5.48
N ALA A 118 2.03 6.70 4.19
CA ALA A 118 2.62 7.87 3.54
C ALA A 118 2.13 9.19 4.17
N LEU A 119 0.83 9.29 4.46
CA LEU A 119 0.22 10.46 5.09
C LEU A 119 0.69 10.62 6.54
N GLU A 120 0.70 9.53 7.31
CA GLU A 120 1.16 9.55 8.70
C GLU A 120 2.64 9.89 8.81
N LYS A 121 3.49 9.37 7.91
CA LYS A 121 4.89 9.81 7.80
C LYS A 121 5.00 11.29 7.46
N ARG A 122 4.22 11.79 6.49
CA ARG A 122 4.26 13.18 6.03
C ARG A 122 3.89 14.18 7.11
N TYR A 123 2.85 13.90 7.88
CA TYR A 123 2.32 14.82 8.89
C TYR A 123 2.85 14.53 10.31
N ALA A 124 3.50 13.37 10.51
CA ALA A 124 4.29 13.01 11.69
C ALA A 124 3.61 13.31 13.03
N LYS A 125 2.32 12.97 13.14
CA LYS A 125 1.49 13.37 14.27
C LYS A 125 1.83 12.56 15.53
N SER A 126 1.87 13.23 16.68
CA SER A 126 2.17 12.59 17.97
C SER A 126 0.99 11.80 18.57
N SER A 127 -0.23 12.02 18.09
CA SER A 127 -1.43 11.32 18.56
C SER A 127 -2.48 11.17 17.47
N GLY A 128 -3.26 10.08 17.55
CA GLY A 128 -4.24 9.69 16.54
C GLY A 128 -3.61 9.05 15.31
N SER A 129 -4.37 8.20 14.63
CA SER A 129 -4.02 7.57 13.35
C SER A 129 -5.21 7.67 12.41
N ILE A 130 -4.96 7.59 11.11
CA ILE A 130 -6.02 7.58 10.10
C ILE A 130 -6.96 6.40 10.35
N ASN A 131 -6.41 5.25 10.74
CA ASN A 131 -7.17 4.07 11.15
C ASN A 131 -8.14 4.38 12.30
N ASN A 132 -7.67 5.01 13.39
CA ASN A 132 -8.54 5.35 14.52
C ASN A 132 -9.69 6.27 14.09
N TRP A 133 -9.41 7.29 13.28
CA TRP A 133 -10.44 8.23 12.86
C TRP A 133 -11.50 7.59 11.96
N LEU A 134 -11.09 6.68 11.07
CA LEU A 134 -12.01 6.01 10.15
C LEU A 134 -12.85 4.94 10.85
N PHE A 135 -12.23 4.08 11.66
CA PHE A 135 -12.90 2.88 12.17
C PHE A 135 -13.44 3.02 13.60
N HIS A 136 -12.91 3.95 14.40
CA HIS A 136 -13.42 4.23 15.75
C HIS A 136 -14.27 5.50 15.79
N ASP A 137 -13.78 6.60 15.21
CA ASP A 137 -14.49 7.88 15.25
C ASP A 137 -15.46 8.08 14.07
N ASN A 138 -15.43 7.18 13.07
CA ASN A 138 -16.29 7.19 11.88
C ASN A 138 -16.23 8.50 11.07
N ILE A 139 -15.04 9.10 10.98
CA ILE A 139 -14.77 10.33 10.22
C ILE A 139 -14.43 9.97 8.77
N MET A 140 -15.42 10.10 7.87
CA MET A 140 -15.31 9.67 6.46
C MET A 140 -15.11 10.83 5.47
N GLU A 141 -14.96 12.07 5.93
CA GLU A 141 -14.75 13.24 5.06
C GLU A 141 -13.24 13.55 4.94
N PRO A 142 -12.63 13.44 3.73
CA PRO A 142 -11.20 13.66 3.54
C PRO A 142 -10.69 15.01 4.08
N LYS A 143 -11.50 16.07 3.97
CA LYS A 143 -11.12 17.39 4.50
C LYS A 143 -11.04 17.43 6.01
N GLU A 144 -11.90 16.68 6.69
CA GLU A 144 -11.88 16.59 8.16
C GLU A 144 -10.65 15.81 8.61
N ILE A 145 -10.36 14.68 7.97
CA ILE A 145 -9.14 13.90 8.25
C ILE A 145 -7.88 14.74 7.99
N LEU A 146 -7.79 15.45 6.87
CA LEU A 146 -6.64 16.33 6.61
C LEU A 146 -6.48 17.43 7.67
N LYS A 147 -7.60 18.00 8.14
CA LYS A 147 -7.57 18.96 9.25
C LYS A 147 -7.02 18.30 10.51
N MET A 148 -7.36 17.04 10.79
CA MET A 148 -6.81 16.30 11.92
C MET A 148 -5.32 15.97 11.73
N LEU A 149 -4.87 15.62 10.53
CA LEU A 149 -3.44 15.39 10.22
C LEU A 149 -2.59 16.64 10.40
N THR A 150 -3.11 17.80 10.02
CA THR A 150 -2.37 19.09 10.04
C THR A 150 -2.44 19.83 11.38
N HIS A 151 -3.33 19.44 12.29
CA HIS A 151 -3.46 20.12 13.57
C HIS A 151 -2.31 19.76 14.51
N GLU A 152 -1.50 20.73 14.92
CA GLU A 152 -0.47 20.52 15.94
C GLU A 152 -1.11 20.19 17.30
N ASP A 153 -0.84 18.99 17.81
CA ASP A 153 -1.02 18.70 19.23
C ASP A 153 0.10 19.43 19.97
N ARG A 154 -0.08 20.72 20.27
CA ARG A 154 0.87 21.47 21.09
C ARG A 154 0.87 20.88 22.50
N ILE A 155 1.79 19.95 22.75
CA ILE A 155 2.19 19.60 24.10
C ILE A 155 2.94 20.83 24.63
N ILE A 156 2.24 21.66 25.41
CA ILE A 156 2.89 22.67 26.24
C ILE A 156 3.54 21.89 27.40
N LEU A 157 4.85 21.61 27.26
CA LEU A 157 5.68 21.05 28.32
C LEU A 157 6.09 22.13 29.33
#